data_AF-A0A814XU29-F1
#
_entry.id   AF-A0A814XU29-F1
#
_cell.length_a   1.000
_cell.length_b   1.000
_cell.length_c   1.000
_cell.angle_alpha   90.00
_cell.angle_beta   90.00
_cell.angle_gamma   90.00
#
_symmetry.space_group_name_H-M   'P 1'
#
loop_
_entity.id
_entity.type
_entity.pdbx_description
1 polymer ?
#
loop_
_entity_poly.entity_id
_entity_poly.type
_entity_poly.pdbx_seq_one_letter_code
_entity_poly.pdbx_strand_id
1 'polypeptide(L)'
;MELYTEDSPLYRNLNKALRSNSINSIYACRTVICDLHSHLRNQQQQHKNSSDCRCFYRGQFVDIEEIEQWRNNIGCAFCIKSFWSVSRKKSIAKIFAGDGQWSHDSRIQSVIFVIKVNKQLIHAIHADSTVESEEEEHVFSSRSLFRVDKVKQIRSVWCVHLTLIDQNDEQVRLIIEPYKNILGEYFLYTHEDEQSALEQLHRNHFRPYAFRLLLHFILRLDRNDYALAEFLDYFRTYCEKRDKINAFDGFRSLYFDSDRDFILFERGMYTHNAVSAAMKNGDIDALFKMRYFIRGLFNGLEQTDDDEEDDSSEENSDEDPLRTFYRGQIMSRFAFNKFQKNKTRQITFSKFLWTTTDYDTAVYNAGEFDRTSCNQIPVIFKITVDTNLSYPTSFRQVERASLFPLNDDIVFPPNCVFDIVTIEKCSKIWIIHLSLSTQENDEKWKMLSEHV
;
A
#
# COMPACT_ATOMS: atom_id res chain seq x y z
N MET A 1 -14.83 18.72 15.11
CA MET A 1 -13.64 18.98 15.94
C MET A 1 -13.86 18.45 17.35
N GLU A 2 -14.94 18.88 18.02
CA GLU A 2 -15.36 18.40 19.36
C GLU A 2 -15.31 16.87 19.54
N LEU A 3 -15.97 16.10 18.68
CA LEU A 3 -15.97 14.63 18.75
C LEU A 3 -14.57 13.98 18.58
N TYR A 4 -13.59 14.72 18.04
CA TYR A 4 -12.23 14.24 17.88
C TYR A 4 -11.35 14.58 19.11
N THR A 5 -11.59 15.72 19.75
CA THR A 5 -10.83 16.16 20.94
C THR A 5 -11.30 15.51 22.23
N GLU A 6 -12.55 15.06 22.29
CA GLU A 6 -12.99 14.14 23.33
C GLU A 6 -12.32 12.77 23.14
N ASP A 7 -11.94 12.09 24.24
CA ASP A 7 -11.41 10.71 24.20
C ASP A 7 -12.49 9.73 23.73
N SER A 8 -12.70 9.71 22.42
CA SER A 8 -13.82 9.07 21.76
C SER A 8 -13.35 7.87 20.93
N PRO A 9 -14.27 6.93 20.63
CA PRO A 9 -14.00 5.88 19.65
C PRO A 9 -13.56 6.43 18.29
N LEU A 10 -14.04 7.62 17.91
CA LEU A 10 -13.66 8.29 16.67
C LEU A 10 -12.18 8.63 16.67
N TYR A 11 -11.68 9.32 17.71
CA TYR A 11 -10.26 9.66 17.86
C TYR A 11 -9.38 8.40 17.79
N ARG A 12 -9.73 7.36 18.55
CA ARG A 12 -8.94 6.13 18.66
C ARG A 12 -8.90 5.36 17.34
N ASN A 13 -10.05 5.16 16.70
CA ASN A 13 -10.15 4.40 15.45
C ASN A 13 -9.53 5.15 14.27
N LEU A 14 -9.76 6.46 14.17
CA LEU A 14 -9.18 7.29 13.12
C LEU A 14 -7.66 7.30 13.20
N ASN A 15 -7.09 7.56 14.38
CA ASN A 15 -5.64 7.60 14.54
C ASN A 15 -5.01 6.21 14.39
N LYS A 16 -5.71 5.13 14.74
CA LYS A 16 -5.27 3.75 14.46
C LYS A 16 -5.24 3.47 12.96
N ALA A 17 -6.28 3.88 12.23
CA ALA A 17 -6.36 3.72 10.77
C ALA A 17 -5.23 4.47 10.06
N LEU A 18 -4.93 5.70 10.47
CA LEU A 18 -3.83 6.49 9.91
C LEU A 18 -2.45 5.88 10.23
N ARG A 19 -2.28 5.26 11.40
CA ARG A 19 -1.03 4.59 11.80
C ARG A 19 -0.82 3.24 11.13
N SER A 20 -1.88 2.53 10.74
CA SER A 20 -1.77 1.19 10.16
C SER A 20 -1.25 1.17 8.72
N ASN A 21 -1.14 2.33 8.06
CA ASN A 21 -0.79 2.44 6.62
C ASN A 21 -1.68 1.61 5.68
N SER A 22 -2.80 1.06 6.18
CA SER A 22 -3.74 0.30 5.38
C SER A 22 -4.56 1.27 4.56
N ILE A 23 -4.46 1.17 3.23
CA ILE A 23 -5.29 1.94 2.30
C ILE A 23 -6.75 1.84 2.72
N ASN A 24 -7.21 0.64 3.07
CA ASN A 24 -8.61 0.39 3.41
C ASN A 24 -9.04 1.07 4.71
N SER A 25 -8.19 1.02 5.74
CA SER A 25 -8.50 1.66 7.03
C SER A 25 -8.57 3.18 6.87
N ILE A 26 -7.58 3.77 6.20
CA ILE A 26 -7.53 5.22 5.91
C ILE A 26 -8.75 5.62 5.09
N TYR A 27 -9.06 4.82 4.08
CA TYR A 27 -10.18 5.04 3.17
C TYR A 27 -11.54 4.99 3.88
N ALA A 28 -11.75 4.06 4.82
CA ALA A 28 -12.97 3.99 5.62
C ALA A 28 -13.19 5.27 6.44
N CYS A 29 -12.11 5.92 6.90
CA CYS A 29 -12.15 7.15 7.67
C CYS A 29 -12.10 8.45 6.83
N ARG A 30 -12.11 8.36 5.50
CA ARG A 30 -11.81 9.49 4.59
C ARG A 30 -12.65 10.75 4.82
N THR A 31 -13.95 10.61 5.07
CA THR A 31 -14.86 11.75 5.25
C THR A 31 -14.46 12.54 6.48
N VAL A 32 -14.27 11.85 7.60
CA VAL A 32 -13.79 12.43 8.85
C VAL A 32 -12.42 13.07 8.69
N ILE A 33 -11.49 12.43 7.96
CA ILE A 33 -10.18 13.02 7.66
C ILE A 33 -10.32 14.34 6.89
N CYS A 34 -11.14 14.36 5.82
CA CYS A 34 -11.37 15.54 5.00
C CYS A 34 -12.00 16.68 5.80
N ASP A 35 -13.01 16.35 6.61
CA ASP A 35 -13.74 17.32 7.41
C ASP A 35 -12.84 17.94 8.47
N LEU A 36 -12.06 17.12 9.20
CA LEU A 36 -11.08 17.61 10.17
C LEU A 36 -10.01 18.47 9.52
N HIS A 37 -9.45 18.01 8.39
CA HIS A 37 -8.43 18.76 7.67
C HIS A 37 -8.95 20.12 7.17
N SER A 38 -10.14 20.15 6.59
CA SER A 38 -10.80 21.37 6.11
C SER A 38 -11.11 22.33 7.26
N HIS A 39 -11.57 21.78 8.40
CA HIS A 39 -11.84 22.57 9.60
C HIS A 39 -10.57 23.24 10.13
N LEU A 40 -9.48 22.48 10.32
CA LEU A 40 -8.19 23.03 10.76
C LEU A 40 -7.68 24.11 9.80
N ARG A 41 -7.79 23.88 8.48
CA ARG A 41 -7.38 24.84 7.45
C ARG A 41 -8.16 26.15 7.54
N ASN A 42 -9.48 26.07 7.71
CA ASN A 42 -10.34 27.24 7.83
C ASN A 42 -10.01 28.04 9.11
N GLN A 43 -9.82 27.37 10.24
CA GLN A 43 -9.43 28.03 11.49
C GLN A 43 -8.06 28.71 11.39
N GLN A 44 -7.07 28.04 10.80
CA GLN A 44 -5.74 28.61 10.61
C GLN A 44 -5.78 29.89 9.77
N GLN A 45 -6.63 29.93 8.73
CA GLN A 45 -6.82 31.12 7.90
C GLN A 45 -7.42 32.30 8.69
N GLN A 46 -8.30 32.03 9.65
CA GLN A 46 -8.93 33.06 10.49
C GLN A 46 -7.94 33.68 11.51
N HIS A 47 -6.85 32.98 11.87
CA HIS A 47 -5.89 33.40 12.90
C HIS A 47 -4.50 33.83 12.38
N LYS A 48 -4.41 34.28 11.12
CA LYS A 48 -3.14 34.67 10.44
C LYS A 48 -2.39 35.88 11.03
N ASN A 49 -2.97 36.64 11.97
CA ASN A 49 -2.48 37.98 12.34
C ASN A 49 -1.61 38.08 13.61
N SER A 50 -0.91 37.04 14.04
CA SER A 50 -0.01 37.12 15.21
C SER A 50 1.38 36.63 14.85
N SER A 51 2.40 37.46 15.05
CA SER A 51 3.76 37.32 14.51
C SER A 51 4.69 36.38 15.31
N ASP A 52 4.18 35.69 16.33
CA ASP A 52 5.05 35.02 17.29
C ASP A 52 5.28 33.53 16.96
N CYS A 53 6.54 33.11 17.10
CA CYS A 53 6.91 31.70 17.21
C CYS A 53 6.23 31.11 18.46
N ARG A 54 5.50 30.00 18.31
CA ARG A 54 4.78 29.35 19.40
C ARG A 54 5.45 28.05 19.79
N CYS A 55 5.35 27.70 21.08
CA CYS A 55 5.81 26.42 21.61
C CYS A 55 4.62 25.63 22.14
N PHE A 56 4.55 24.36 21.75
CA PHE A 56 3.56 23.40 22.20
C PHE A 56 4.25 22.18 22.83
N TYR A 57 3.49 21.41 23.59
CA TYR A 57 3.99 20.31 24.40
C TYR A 57 3.08 19.10 24.30
N ARG A 58 3.67 17.91 24.27
CA ARG A 58 2.92 16.66 24.40
C ARG A 58 3.69 15.67 25.27
N GLY A 59 3.00 15.04 26.21
CA GLY A 59 3.54 13.90 26.95
C GLY A 59 2.99 12.60 26.43
N GLN A 60 3.80 11.55 26.45
CA GLN A 60 3.34 10.18 26.26
C GLN A 60 4.43 9.19 26.67
N PHE A 61 4.02 7.94 26.82
CA PHE A 61 4.92 6.81 26.93
C PHE A 61 5.31 6.29 25.54
N VAL A 62 6.59 5.99 25.34
CA VAL A 62 7.17 5.58 24.05
C VAL A 62 8.17 4.45 24.27
N ASP A 63 8.32 3.56 23.29
CA ASP A 63 9.36 2.53 23.34
C ASP A 63 10.77 3.14 23.20
N ILE A 64 11.74 2.63 23.97
CA ILE A 64 13.13 3.08 23.93
C ILE A 64 13.74 2.97 22.54
N GLU A 65 13.33 1.99 21.72
CA GLU A 65 13.80 1.84 20.35
C GLU A 65 13.42 3.05 19.48
N GLU A 66 12.21 3.58 19.65
CA GLU A 66 11.74 4.77 18.93
C GLU A 66 12.51 6.03 19.38
N ILE A 67 12.90 6.10 20.65
CA ILE A 67 13.75 7.18 21.18
C ILE A 67 15.15 7.12 20.57
N GLU A 68 15.76 5.94 20.52
CA GLU A 68 17.07 5.75 19.91
C GLU A 68 17.04 6.04 18.40
N GLN A 69 15.94 5.72 17.71
CA GLN A 69 15.72 6.16 16.32
C GLN A 69 15.78 7.68 16.20
N TRP A 70 15.11 8.44 17.07
CA TRP A 70 15.20 9.91 17.03
C TRP A 70 16.59 10.44 17.38
N ARG A 71 17.32 9.79 18.30
CA ARG A 71 18.70 10.17 18.63
C ARG A 71 19.64 10.00 17.44
N ASN A 72 19.48 8.91 16.69
CA ASN A 72 20.30 8.62 15.52
C ASN A 72 19.92 9.49 14.31
N ASN A 73 18.71 10.04 14.29
CA ASN A 73 18.17 10.85 13.20
C ASN A 73 18.00 12.34 13.58
N ILE A 74 18.85 12.88 14.45
CA ILE A 74 18.87 14.32 14.75
C ILE A 74 19.20 15.10 13.48
N GLY A 75 18.43 16.15 13.21
CA GLY A 75 18.52 16.97 12.00
C GLY A 75 17.65 16.48 10.84
N CYS A 76 17.14 15.25 10.91
CA CYS A 76 16.26 14.68 9.88
C CYS A 76 14.80 15.09 10.08
N ALA A 77 14.06 15.12 8.97
CA ALA A 77 12.61 15.25 8.95
C ALA A 77 11.92 13.91 9.23
N PHE A 78 10.82 13.94 9.97
CA PHE A 78 9.88 12.82 10.06
C PHE A 78 8.44 13.34 9.99
N CYS A 79 7.53 12.41 9.73
CA CYS A 79 6.12 12.69 9.50
C CYS A 79 5.28 12.03 10.58
N ILE A 80 4.33 12.78 11.15
CA ILE A 80 3.31 12.19 12.03
C ILE A 80 2.09 11.82 11.20
N LYS A 81 1.81 10.52 11.15
CA LYS A 81 0.75 9.96 10.30
C LYS A 81 -0.66 10.31 10.80
N SER A 82 -0.85 10.38 12.12
CA SER A 82 -2.11 10.75 12.74
C SER A 82 -2.28 12.26 12.86
N PHE A 83 -3.51 12.71 13.07
CA PHE A 83 -3.72 14.03 13.66
C PHE A 83 -3.06 14.05 15.04
N TRP A 84 -2.41 15.16 15.37
CA TRP A 84 -1.57 15.25 16.57
C TRP A 84 -2.06 16.35 17.49
N SER A 85 -2.75 15.92 18.55
CA SER A 85 -3.19 16.79 19.64
C SER A 85 -2.02 17.10 20.57
N VAL A 86 -1.86 18.38 20.93
CA VAL A 86 -0.80 18.87 21.81
C VAL A 86 -1.34 19.98 22.70
N SER A 87 -0.67 20.25 23.81
CA SER A 87 -1.06 21.30 24.76
C SER A 87 -0.17 22.54 24.62
N ARG A 88 -0.73 23.72 24.89
CA ARG A 88 0.06 24.94 25.16
C ARG A 88 0.73 24.91 26.53
N LYS A 89 0.23 24.08 27.45
CA LYS A 89 0.68 24.00 28.84
C LYS A 89 1.64 22.82 29.02
N LYS A 90 2.89 23.15 29.32
CA LYS A 90 3.92 22.14 29.65
C LYS A 90 3.53 21.28 30.86
N SER A 91 2.78 21.82 31.83
CA SER A 91 2.28 21.06 32.98
C SER A 91 1.39 19.91 32.56
N ILE A 92 0.45 20.13 31.64
CA ILE A 92 -0.46 19.09 31.13
C ILE A 92 0.33 18.00 30.39
N ALA A 93 1.29 18.39 29.56
CA ALA A 93 2.18 17.44 28.90
C ALA A 93 2.99 16.59 29.89
N LYS A 94 3.37 17.11 31.06
CA LYS A 94 4.05 16.28 32.07
C LYS A 94 3.12 15.22 32.66
N ILE A 95 1.87 15.56 32.92
CA ILE A 95 0.85 14.61 33.41
C ILE A 95 0.69 13.45 32.40
N PHE A 96 0.56 13.74 31.10
CA PHE A 96 0.46 12.71 30.06
C PHE A 96 1.74 11.88 29.89
N ALA A 97 2.90 12.42 30.27
CA ALA A 97 4.16 11.68 30.33
C ALA A 97 4.30 10.85 31.64
N GLY A 98 3.28 10.83 32.51
CA GLY A 98 3.31 10.14 33.80
C GLY A 98 4.07 10.89 34.89
N ASP A 99 4.31 12.19 34.74
CA ASP A 99 5.02 13.06 35.69
C ASP A 99 6.42 12.54 36.11
N GLY A 100 7.06 11.75 35.24
CA GLY A 100 8.37 11.15 35.50
C GLY A 100 8.31 9.91 36.40
N GLN A 101 7.12 9.37 36.67
CA GLN A 101 6.93 8.04 37.24
C GLN A 101 7.39 6.96 36.24
N TRP A 102 7.96 5.89 36.78
CA TRP A 102 8.45 4.77 35.99
C TRP A 102 7.29 3.95 35.43
N SER A 103 7.42 3.55 34.16
CA SER A 103 6.63 2.44 33.61
C SER A 103 7.09 1.12 34.25
N HIS A 104 6.16 0.18 34.42
CA HIS A 104 6.49 -1.18 34.85
C HIS A 104 7.27 -1.96 33.77
N ASP A 105 7.21 -1.54 32.51
CA ASP A 105 8.03 -2.08 31.42
C ASP A 105 9.24 -1.17 31.19
N SER A 106 10.45 -1.70 31.40
CA SER A 106 11.73 -1.00 31.17
C SER A 106 11.93 -0.51 29.73
N ARG A 107 11.23 -1.08 28.74
CA ARG A 107 11.28 -0.59 27.36
C ARG A 107 10.42 0.65 27.14
N ILE A 108 9.42 0.86 27.98
CA ILE A 108 8.50 1.99 27.86
C ILE A 108 9.00 3.16 28.70
N GLN A 109 9.30 4.27 28.05
CA GLN A 109 9.93 5.44 28.63
C GLN A 109 8.99 6.65 28.61
N SER A 110 9.10 7.50 29.63
CA SER A 110 8.39 8.77 29.70
C SER A 110 9.01 9.80 28.75
N VAL A 111 8.22 10.36 27.84
CA VAL A 111 8.67 11.33 26.84
C VAL A 111 7.83 12.61 26.88
N ILE A 112 8.50 13.76 26.79
CA ILE A 112 7.89 15.06 26.53
C ILE A 112 8.44 15.61 25.21
N PHE A 113 7.53 15.84 24.28
CA PHE A 113 7.81 16.59 23.05
C PHE A 113 7.71 18.08 23.32
N VAL A 114 8.68 18.84 22.80
CA VAL A 114 8.70 20.30 22.82
C VAL A 114 8.72 20.76 21.37
N ILE A 115 7.59 21.30 20.90
CA ILE A 115 7.32 21.54 19.48
C ILE A 115 7.34 23.04 19.23
N LYS A 116 8.28 23.49 18.40
CA LYS A 116 8.37 24.87 17.94
C LYS A 116 7.63 25.02 16.62
N VAL A 117 6.82 26.07 16.53
CA VAL A 117 6.06 26.40 15.32
C VAL A 117 6.39 27.83 14.91
N ASN A 118 7.00 27.97 13.74
CA ASN A 118 7.18 29.26 13.07
C ASN A 118 5.99 29.49 12.11
N LYS A 119 5.25 30.58 12.29
CA LYS A 119 4.04 30.89 11.51
C LYS A 119 4.30 31.26 10.05
N GLN A 120 5.55 31.37 9.62
CA GLN A 120 5.92 31.56 8.22
C GLN A 120 5.75 30.28 7.37
N LEU A 121 5.39 29.14 7.99
CA LEU A 121 5.14 27.87 7.31
C LEU A 121 3.71 27.85 6.75
N ILE A 122 3.60 28.19 5.46
CA ILE A 122 2.30 28.41 4.79
C ILE A 122 1.55 27.10 4.55
N HIS A 123 2.25 25.96 4.52
CA HIS A 123 1.67 24.67 4.10
C HIS A 123 1.41 23.68 5.23
N ALA A 124 1.93 23.91 6.44
CA ALA A 124 1.61 23.05 7.58
C ALA A 124 0.22 23.43 8.14
N ILE A 125 -0.71 22.46 8.16
CA ILE A 125 -2.09 22.71 8.60
C ILE A 125 -2.25 22.38 10.08
N HIS A 126 -2.58 23.38 10.89
CA HIS A 126 -2.73 23.25 12.32
C HIS A 126 -3.58 24.37 12.92
N ALA A 127 -4.35 24.09 13.96
CA ALA A 127 -5.22 25.08 14.60
C ALA A 127 -5.42 24.79 16.10
N ASP A 128 -5.82 25.83 16.84
CA ASP A 128 -6.31 25.67 18.21
C ASP A 128 -7.65 24.92 18.18
N SER A 129 -7.86 24.04 19.16
CA SER A 129 -9.15 23.40 19.35
C SER A 129 -10.23 24.46 19.59
N THR A 130 -11.41 24.28 19.00
CA THR A 130 -12.58 25.14 19.27
C THR A 130 -13.17 24.90 20.65
N VAL A 131 -12.79 23.80 21.31
CA VAL A 131 -13.30 23.43 22.63
C VAL A 131 -12.53 24.22 23.67
N GLU A 132 -13.23 25.04 24.45
CA GLU A 132 -12.66 25.66 25.64
C GLU A 132 -12.29 24.57 26.64
N SER A 133 -10.99 24.26 26.72
CA SER A 133 -10.45 23.27 27.63
C SER A 133 -9.31 23.87 28.45
N GLU A 134 -9.13 23.37 29.67
CA GLU A 134 -7.99 23.78 30.51
C GLU A 134 -6.63 23.44 29.87
N GLU A 135 -6.59 22.51 28.92
CA GLU A 135 -5.39 22.10 28.20
C GLU A 135 -4.93 23.14 27.17
N GLU A 136 -5.83 24.01 26.71
CA GLU A 136 -5.63 24.87 25.54
C GLU A 136 -5.04 24.06 24.37
N GLU A 137 -5.79 23.03 24.00
CA GLU A 137 -5.39 22.03 23.01
C GLU A 137 -5.15 22.67 21.64
N HIS A 138 -4.10 22.21 20.97
CA HIS A 138 -3.74 22.56 19.61
C HIS A 138 -3.59 21.28 18.80
N VAL A 139 -4.10 21.27 17.57
CA VAL A 139 -4.12 20.07 16.73
C VAL A 139 -3.38 20.31 15.43
N PHE A 140 -2.36 19.50 15.20
CA PHE A 140 -1.70 19.38 13.90
C PHE A 140 -2.46 18.40 13.02
N SER A 141 -2.61 18.75 11.74
CA SER A 141 -3.19 17.83 10.77
C SER A 141 -2.32 16.59 10.56
N SER A 142 -2.95 15.51 10.12
CA SER A 142 -2.23 14.32 9.65
C SER A 142 -1.24 14.70 8.56
N ARG A 143 -0.06 14.06 8.59
CA ARG A 143 1.08 14.33 7.70
C ARG A 143 1.83 15.63 7.93
N SER A 144 1.64 16.26 9.10
CA SER A 144 2.54 17.32 9.55
C SER A 144 3.98 16.80 9.65
N LEU A 145 4.92 17.58 9.11
CA LEU A 145 6.33 17.26 9.07
C LEU A 145 7.06 17.97 10.21
N PHE A 146 7.99 17.27 10.84
CA PHE A 146 8.78 17.79 11.95
C PHE A 146 10.25 17.45 11.77
N ARG A 147 11.14 18.39 12.08
CA ARG A 147 12.56 18.14 12.22
C ARG A 147 12.88 17.79 13.68
N VAL A 148 13.68 16.75 13.89
CA VAL A 148 14.23 16.45 15.22
C VAL A 148 15.42 17.36 15.48
N ASP A 149 15.27 18.35 16.35
CA ASP A 149 16.34 19.30 16.65
C ASP A 149 17.30 18.75 17.71
N LYS A 150 16.75 18.07 18.72
CA LYS A 150 17.50 17.59 19.87
C LYS A 150 16.74 16.53 20.64
N VAL A 151 17.43 15.48 21.04
CA VAL A 151 16.94 14.48 22.00
C VAL A 151 17.84 14.48 23.22
N LYS A 152 17.27 14.64 24.42
CA LYS A 152 18.03 14.58 25.68
C LYS A 152 17.19 13.98 26.80
N GLN A 153 17.82 13.25 27.70
CA GLN A 153 17.19 12.83 28.94
C GLN A 153 17.40 13.89 30.01
N ILE A 154 16.32 14.28 30.71
CA ILE A 154 16.39 15.18 31.86
C ILE A 154 15.74 14.45 33.04
N ARG A 155 16.55 14.06 34.03
CA ARG A 155 16.13 13.15 35.11
C ARG A 155 15.63 11.82 34.50
N SER A 156 14.40 11.41 34.79
CA SER A 156 13.76 10.18 34.27
C SER A 156 12.91 10.41 33.02
N VAL A 157 12.92 11.62 32.43
CA VAL A 157 12.04 11.97 31.29
C VAL A 157 12.87 12.35 30.07
N TRP A 158 12.58 11.72 28.95
CA TRP A 158 13.16 12.10 27.66
C TRP A 158 12.48 13.34 27.11
N CYS A 159 13.27 14.30 26.67
CA CYS A 159 12.82 15.54 26.04
C CYS A 159 13.23 15.52 24.57
N VAL A 160 12.24 15.48 23.68
CA VAL A 160 12.42 15.50 22.22
C VAL A 160 12.00 16.88 21.72
N HIS A 161 12.96 17.64 21.23
CA HIS A 161 12.74 18.97 20.67
C HIS A 161 12.50 18.86 19.17
N LEU A 162 11.37 19.39 18.73
CA LEU A 162 10.92 19.34 17.35
C LEU A 162 10.66 20.75 16.83
N THR A 163 10.92 20.94 15.54
CA THR A 163 10.46 22.12 14.81
C THR A 163 9.50 21.66 13.71
N LEU A 164 8.30 22.24 13.66
CA LEU A 164 7.38 22.05 12.54
C LEU A 164 8.07 22.57 11.27
N ILE A 165 8.03 21.79 10.21
CA ILE A 165 8.55 22.16 8.89
C ILE A 165 7.45 21.95 7.85
N ASP A 166 7.66 22.47 6.65
CA ASP A 166 6.72 22.27 5.55
C ASP A 166 7.43 21.71 4.31
N GLN A 167 6.65 21.53 3.24
CA GLN A 167 7.13 20.99 1.97
C GLN A 167 8.22 21.84 1.28
N ASN A 168 8.43 23.09 1.71
CA ASN A 168 9.49 23.95 1.16
C ASN A 168 10.83 23.76 1.87
N ASP A 169 10.86 22.99 2.96
CA ASP A 169 12.09 22.64 3.65
C ASP A 169 13.07 21.93 2.70
N GLU A 170 14.33 22.34 2.70
CA GLU A 170 15.34 21.90 1.72
C GLU A 170 15.50 20.37 1.68
N GLN A 171 15.55 19.71 2.83
CA GLN A 171 15.67 18.25 2.88
C GLN A 171 14.42 17.55 2.32
N VAL A 172 13.24 18.09 2.63
CA VAL A 172 11.96 17.56 2.15
C VAL A 172 11.85 17.77 0.63
N ARG A 173 12.27 18.93 0.12
CA ARG A 173 12.31 19.22 -1.31
C ARG A 173 13.24 18.28 -2.05
N LEU A 174 14.45 18.01 -1.54
CA LEU A 174 15.37 17.06 -2.17
C LEU A 174 14.79 15.64 -2.26
N ILE A 175 13.95 15.25 -1.29
CA ILE A 175 13.24 13.97 -1.32
C ILE A 175 12.06 14.00 -2.30
N ILE A 176 11.28 15.09 -2.32
CA ILE A 176 10.02 15.16 -3.10
C ILE A 176 10.26 15.56 -4.56
N GLU A 177 11.20 16.45 -4.86
CA GLU A 177 11.43 16.99 -6.21
C GLU A 177 11.65 15.92 -7.29
N PRO A 178 12.47 14.86 -7.07
CA PRO A 178 12.62 13.78 -8.04
C PRO A 178 11.30 13.09 -8.40
N TYR A 179 10.33 13.12 -7.48
CA TYR A 179 9.03 12.48 -7.64
C TYR A 179 7.91 13.49 -7.87
N LYS A 180 8.18 14.80 -7.96
CA LYS A 180 7.15 15.84 -8.04
C LYS A 180 6.34 15.77 -9.33
N ASN A 181 6.98 15.40 -10.44
CA ASN A 181 6.31 15.17 -11.72
C ASN A 181 5.39 13.94 -11.66
N ILE A 182 5.77 12.94 -10.86
CA ILE A 182 5.01 11.72 -10.66
C ILE A 182 3.88 11.96 -9.65
N LEU A 183 4.09 12.80 -8.63
CA LEU A 183 3.20 12.89 -7.46
C LEU A 183 1.92 13.68 -7.70
N GLY A 184 1.87 14.55 -8.72
CA GLY A 184 0.71 15.38 -9.05
C GLY A 184 0.24 16.28 -7.89
N GLU A 185 -0.43 17.40 -8.18
CA GLU A 185 -1.19 18.10 -7.13
C GLU A 185 -2.54 17.36 -6.91
N TYR A 186 -2.85 17.03 -5.65
CA TYR A 186 -4.11 16.50 -5.09
C TYR A 186 -4.31 14.97 -5.00
N PHE A 187 -4.65 14.52 -3.77
CA PHE A 187 -5.24 13.22 -3.48
C PHE A 187 -6.53 13.39 -2.66
N LEU A 188 -7.71 13.21 -3.27
CA LEU A 188 -8.98 12.86 -2.58
C LEU A 188 -9.96 12.17 -3.56
N TYR A 189 -10.74 11.18 -3.05
CA TYR A 189 -12.12 10.76 -3.40
C TYR A 189 -12.45 9.34 -3.97
N THR A 190 -13.40 8.68 -3.26
CA THR A 190 -14.61 7.87 -3.67
C THR A 190 -14.74 6.34 -3.49
N HIS A 191 -15.98 5.87 -3.26
CA HIS A 191 -16.60 4.71 -2.54
C HIS A 191 -16.02 3.24 -2.46
N GLU A 192 -16.49 2.56 -1.40
CA GLU A 192 -16.72 1.15 -0.95
C GLU A 192 -15.97 -0.17 -1.32
N ASP A 193 -15.91 -0.98 -0.24
CA ASP A 193 -15.87 -2.43 -0.05
C ASP A 193 -14.57 -3.24 -0.18
N GLU A 194 -14.00 -3.52 0.99
CA GLU A 194 -13.11 -4.64 1.29
C GLU A 194 -13.81 -5.99 1.16
N GLN A 195 -13.14 -6.89 0.45
CA GLN A 195 -13.00 -8.34 0.69
C GLN A 195 -13.13 -9.14 -0.61
N SER A 196 -12.13 -9.01 -1.46
CA SER A 196 -11.66 -10.06 -2.36
C SER A 196 -10.35 -9.59 -2.99
N ALA A 197 -9.46 -10.52 -3.39
CA ALA A 197 -8.35 -10.20 -4.29
C ALA A 197 -8.84 -9.80 -5.70
N LEU A 198 -10.15 -9.97 -5.96
CA LEU A 198 -10.88 -9.50 -7.13
C LEU A 198 -11.56 -8.17 -6.80
N GLU A 199 -11.27 -7.13 -7.56
CA GLU A 199 -11.87 -5.81 -7.39
C GLU A 199 -12.74 -5.46 -8.62
N GLN A 200 -13.89 -4.82 -8.38
CA GLN A 200 -14.78 -4.36 -9.46
C GLN A 200 -14.35 -2.95 -9.87
N LEU A 201 -14.17 -2.74 -11.17
CA LEU A 201 -13.93 -1.42 -11.72
C LEU A 201 -15.29 -0.74 -11.92
N HIS A 202 -15.69 0.07 -10.95
CA HIS A 202 -16.90 0.88 -11.03
C HIS A 202 -16.52 2.35 -10.82
N ARG A 203 -17.19 3.29 -11.51
CA ARG A 203 -16.87 4.74 -11.44
C ARG A 203 -16.83 5.28 -10.01
N ASN A 204 -17.59 4.68 -9.11
CA ASN A 204 -17.64 5.04 -7.69
C ASN A 204 -16.63 4.30 -6.80
N HIS A 205 -15.83 3.34 -7.29
CA HIS A 205 -14.90 2.57 -6.47
C HIS A 205 -13.45 3.04 -6.66
N PHE A 206 -12.87 3.76 -5.69
CA PHE A 206 -11.52 4.36 -5.85
C PHE A 206 -10.37 3.37 -5.60
N ARG A 207 -10.59 2.34 -4.77
CA ARG A 207 -9.52 1.43 -4.34
C ARG A 207 -8.72 0.80 -5.50
N PRO A 208 -9.33 0.29 -6.58
CA PRO A 208 -8.58 -0.25 -7.72
C PRO A 208 -7.68 0.81 -8.37
N TYR A 209 -8.19 2.04 -8.54
CA TYR A 209 -7.41 3.15 -9.12
C TYR A 209 -6.29 3.62 -8.20
N ALA A 210 -6.56 3.70 -6.88
CA ALA A 210 -5.55 4.07 -5.89
C ALA A 210 -4.41 3.04 -5.84
N PHE A 211 -4.74 1.76 -5.92
CA PHE A 211 -3.77 0.68 -5.97
C PHE A 211 -2.98 0.70 -7.30
N ARG A 212 -3.66 0.92 -8.43
CA ARG A 212 -3.02 1.11 -9.74
C ARG A 212 -2.03 2.28 -9.72
N LEU A 213 -2.43 3.44 -9.17
CA LEU A 213 -1.55 4.59 -8.98
C LEU A 213 -0.36 4.23 -8.11
N LEU A 214 -0.58 3.62 -6.93
CA LEU A 214 0.50 3.20 -6.04
C LEU A 214 1.51 2.28 -6.73
N LEU A 215 1.05 1.30 -7.50
CA LEU A 215 1.93 0.44 -8.28
C LEU A 215 2.67 1.23 -9.36
N HIS A 216 1.98 2.11 -10.07
CA HIS A 216 2.57 2.99 -11.08
C HIS A 216 3.70 3.88 -10.50
N PHE A 217 3.55 4.33 -9.25
CA PHE A 217 4.62 4.99 -8.49
C PHE A 217 5.77 4.04 -8.16
N ILE A 218 5.47 2.89 -7.55
CA ILE A 218 6.48 1.90 -7.13
C ILE A 218 7.36 1.47 -8.31
N LEU A 219 6.77 1.26 -9.48
CA LEU A 219 7.48 0.84 -10.69
C LEU A 219 8.40 1.91 -11.27
N ARG A 220 8.21 3.19 -10.91
CA ARG A 220 9.12 4.29 -11.28
C ARG A 220 10.25 4.52 -10.27
N LEU A 221 10.17 3.94 -9.07
CA LEU A 221 11.22 4.09 -8.05
C LEU A 221 12.47 3.30 -8.43
N ASP A 222 13.65 3.91 -8.27
CA ASP A 222 14.92 3.33 -8.68
C ASP A 222 15.26 2.01 -7.95
N ARG A 223 15.86 1.08 -8.70
CA ARG A 223 16.47 -0.16 -8.19
C ARG A 223 17.90 0.12 -7.75
N ASN A 224 18.06 0.71 -6.57
CA ASN A 224 19.38 0.95 -5.97
C ASN A 224 19.68 -0.01 -4.81
N ASP A 225 20.94 -0.05 -4.38
CA ASP A 225 21.40 -0.92 -3.29
C ASP A 225 20.64 -0.69 -1.98
N TYR A 226 20.19 0.56 -1.74
CA TYR A 226 19.37 0.90 -0.58
C TYR A 226 18.01 0.18 -0.63
N ALA A 227 17.34 0.19 -1.79
CA ALA A 227 16.08 -0.51 -1.99
C ALA A 227 16.23 -2.03 -1.86
N LEU A 228 17.35 -2.59 -2.32
CA LEU A 228 17.67 -4.00 -2.13
C LEU A 228 17.87 -4.34 -0.64
N ALA A 229 18.62 -3.53 0.09
CA ALA A 229 18.86 -3.73 1.53
C ALA A 229 17.55 -3.67 2.33
N GLU A 230 16.67 -2.70 2.06
CA GLU A 230 15.36 -2.59 2.71
C GLU A 230 14.47 -3.82 2.42
N PHE A 231 14.50 -4.33 1.19
CA PHE A 231 13.78 -5.55 0.84
C PHE A 231 14.29 -6.75 1.62
N LEU A 232 15.61 -6.96 1.67
CA LEU A 232 16.21 -8.10 2.38
C LEU A 232 15.91 -8.06 3.87
N ASP A 233 16.00 -6.90 4.51
CA ASP A 233 15.67 -6.72 5.93
C ASP A 233 14.18 -7.01 6.22
N TYR A 234 13.29 -6.47 5.38
CA TYR A 234 11.86 -6.74 5.48
C TYR A 234 11.55 -8.23 5.31
N PHE A 235 12.10 -8.86 4.27
CA PHE A 235 11.80 -10.26 3.95
C PHE A 235 12.35 -11.21 5.02
N ARG A 236 13.52 -10.92 5.57
CA ARG A 236 14.06 -11.61 6.74
C ARG A 236 13.08 -11.55 7.91
N THR A 237 12.65 -10.35 8.28
CA THR A 237 11.69 -10.12 9.37
C THR A 237 10.37 -10.85 9.11
N TYR A 238 9.89 -10.86 7.87
CA TYR A 238 8.68 -11.57 7.46
C TYR A 238 8.80 -13.08 7.66
N CYS A 239 9.97 -13.66 7.34
CA CYS A 239 10.27 -15.08 7.53
C CYS A 239 10.47 -15.45 9.00
N GLU A 240 11.16 -14.61 9.79
CA GLU A 240 11.37 -14.82 11.23
C GLU A 240 10.03 -14.88 11.98
N LYS A 241 9.11 -13.95 11.70
CA LYS A 241 7.76 -13.93 12.30
C LYS A 241 6.91 -15.18 12.01
N ARG A 242 7.34 -16.04 11.09
CA ARG A 242 6.62 -17.27 10.67
C ARG A 242 7.43 -18.53 10.92
N ASP A 243 8.55 -18.45 11.64
CA ASP A 243 9.48 -19.56 11.86
C ASP A 243 10.00 -20.18 10.55
N LYS A 244 10.28 -19.33 9.54
CA LYS A 244 10.74 -19.73 8.20
C LYS A 244 12.07 -19.10 7.81
N ILE A 245 13.00 -18.90 8.76
CA ILE A 245 14.31 -18.28 8.46
C ILE A 245 15.11 -19.03 7.38
N ASN A 246 15.04 -20.36 7.35
CA ASN A 246 15.70 -21.16 6.30
C ASN A 246 15.23 -20.82 4.88
N ALA A 247 13.98 -20.33 4.74
CA ALA A 247 13.47 -19.85 3.45
C ALA A 247 14.11 -18.53 3.03
N PHE A 248 14.47 -17.67 3.99
CA PHE A 248 15.25 -16.46 3.73
C PHE A 248 16.67 -16.80 3.28
N ASP A 249 17.34 -17.73 3.96
CA ASP A 249 18.71 -18.13 3.60
C ASP A 249 18.76 -18.80 2.21
N GLY A 250 17.80 -19.68 1.92
CA GLY A 250 17.67 -20.30 0.60
C GLY A 250 17.38 -19.28 -0.51
N PHE A 251 16.49 -18.32 -0.24
CA PHE A 251 16.25 -17.21 -1.17
C PHE A 251 17.51 -16.38 -1.38
N ARG A 252 18.22 -16.01 -0.32
CA ARG A 252 19.42 -15.17 -0.38
C ARG A 252 20.51 -15.82 -1.23
N SER A 253 20.75 -17.13 -1.07
CA SER A 253 21.70 -17.86 -1.91
C SER A 253 21.30 -17.80 -3.38
N LEU A 254 20.06 -18.19 -3.71
CA LEU A 254 19.57 -18.20 -5.09
C LEU A 254 19.55 -16.80 -5.71
N TYR A 255 19.27 -15.78 -4.90
CA TYR A 255 19.15 -14.38 -5.34
C TYR A 255 20.47 -13.81 -5.83
N PHE A 256 21.57 -14.08 -5.12
CA PHE A 256 22.89 -13.63 -5.53
C PHE A 256 23.53 -14.52 -6.62
N ASP A 257 22.99 -15.72 -6.83
CA ASP A 257 23.43 -16.65 -7.88
C ASP A 257 22.66 -16.46 -9.21
N SER A 258 21.56 -15.71 -9.22
CA SER A 258 20.68 -15.52 -10.39
C SER A 258 20.25 -14.07 -10.55
N ASP A 259 20.63 -13.44 -11.66
CA ASP A 259 20.21 -12.07 -12.03
C ASP A 259 18.71 -11.92 -12.41
N ARG A 260 17.92 -12.99 -12.28
CA ARG A 260 16.51 -13.03 -12.73
C ARG A 260 15.53 -13.06 -11.56
N ASP A 261 15.06 -11.88 -11.14
CA ASP A 261 14.07 -11.70 -10.05
C ASP A 261 12.78 -12.50 -10.26
N PHE A 262 12.31 -12.62 -11.50
CA PHE A 262 11.10 -13.38 -11.85
C PHE A 262 11.22 -14.87 -11.54
N ILE A 263 12.35 -15.49 -11.89
CA ILE A 263 12.62 -16.90 -11.58
C ILE A 263 12.62 -17.13 -10.07
N LEU A 264 13.12 -16.16 -9.30
CA LEU A 264 13.19 -16.23 -7.84
C LEU A 264 11.81 -16.08 -7.17
N PHE A 265 10.91 -15.30 -7.76
CA PHE A 265 9.51 -15.25 -7.33
C PHE A 265 8.77 -16.55 -7.63
N GLU A 266 8.96 -17.06 -8.84
CA GLU A 266 8.35 -18.29 -9.33
C GLU A 266 8.82 -19.51 -8.52
N ARG A 267 10.10 -19.55 -8.12
CA ARG A 267 10.70 -20.62 -7.32
C ARG A 267 10.51 -20.39 -5.81
N GLY A 268 10.31 -19.14 -5.39
CA GLY A 268 10.20 -18.73 -4.01
C GLY A 268 8.76 -18.70 -3.51
N MET A 269 8.28 -19.83 -2.98
CA MET A 269 6.94 -19.90 -2.37
C MET A 269 6.70 -18.79 -1.32
N TYR A 270 7.75 -18.37 -0.61
CA TYR A 270 7.66 -17.37 0.47
C TYR A 270 7.75 -15.92 0.00
N THR A 271 8.55 -15.60 -1.03
CA THR A 271 8.56 -14.26 -1.63
C THR A 271 7.25 -13.98 -2.34
N HIS A 272 6.73 -14.97 -3.07
CA HIS A 272 5.38 -14.92 -3.63
C HIS A 272 4.31 -14.61 -2.58
N ASN A 273 4.34 -15.30 -1.45
CA ASN A 273 3.38 -15.11 -0.38
C ASN A 273 3.52 -13.74 0.32
N ALA A 274 4.74 -13.24 0.48
CA ALA A 274 4.99 -11.92 1.05
C ALA A 274 4.43 -10.80 0.17
N VAL A 275 4.76 -10.81 -1.12
CA VAL A 275 4.28 -9.84 -2.11
C VAL A 275 2.76 -9.94 -2.26
N SER A 276 2.22 -11.15 -2.43
CA SER A 276 0.77 -11.37 -2.56
C SER A 276 0.00 -10.90 -1.33
N ALA A 277 0.55 -11.08 -0.12
CA ALA A 277 -0.08 -10.61 1.11
C ALA A 277 -0.10 -9.08 1.20
N ALA A 278 1.02 -8.42 0.88
CA ALA A 278 1.10 -6.96 0.90
C ALA A 278 0.16 -6.33 -0.14
N MET A 279 0.13 -6.89 -1.35
CA MET A 279 -0.78 -6.49 -2.42
C MET A 279 -2.26 -6.64 -2.02
N LYS A 280 -2.64 -7.82 -1.51
CA LYS A 280 -4.01 -8.11 -1.05
C LYS A 280 -4.49 -7.14 0.03
N ASN A 281 -3.59 -6.79 0.95
CA ASN A 281 -3.91 -5.93 2.09
C ASN A 281 -3.77 -4.43 1.78
N GLY A 282 -3.20 -4.07 0.63
CA GLY A 282 -2.84 -2.68 0.32
C GLY A 282 -1.86 -2.10 1.34
N ASP A 283 -0.89 -2.90 1.79
CA ASP A 283 0.13 -2.49 2.76
C ASP A 283 1.22 -1.68 2.06
N ILE A 284 1.08 -0.35 2.13
CA ILE A 284 1.95 0.60 1.42
C ILE A 284 3.41 0.44 1.87
N ASP A 285 3.65 0.22 3.17
CA ASP A 285 5.01 0.13 3.72
C ASP A 285 5.70 -1.15 3.24
N ALA A 286 4.98 -2.28 3.29
CA ALA A 286 5.48 -3.54 2.75
C ALA A 286 5.73 -3.46 1.24
N LEU A 287 4.79 -2.89 0.47
CA LEU A 287 4.95 -2.72 -0.97
C LEU A 287 6.14 -1.83 -1.32
N PHE A 288 6.34 -0.73 -0.60
CA PHE A 288 7.49 0.15 -0.79
C PHE A 288 8.82 -0.54 -0.43
N LYS A 289 8.89 -1.27 0.68
CA LYS A 289 10.09 -2.03 1.06
C LYS A 289 10.40 -3.15 0.06
N MET A 290 9.38 -3.73 -0.56
CA MET A 290 9.53 -4.74 -1.62
C MET A 290 9.66 -4.13 -3.03
N ARG A 291 9.76 -2.80 -3.19
CA ARG A 291 9.78 -2.12 -4.51
C ARG A 291 10.86 -2.64 -5.45
N TYR A 292 12.04 -2.94 -4.91
CA TYR A 292 13.16 -3.45 -5.70
C TYR A 292 12.74 -4.73 -6.42
N PHE A 293 12.18 -5.67 -5.66
CA PHE A 293 11.76 -6.98 -6.16
C PHE A 293 10.50 -6.89 -7.02
N ILE A 294 9.51 -6.08 -6.65
CA ILE A 294 8.29 -5.86 -7.45
C ILE A 294 8.65 -5.27 -8.83
N ARG A 295 9.53 -4.28 -8.89
CA ARG A 295 9.99 -3.72 -10.18
C ARG A 295 10.77 -4.76 -10.99
N GLY A 296 11.62 -5.56 -10.35
CA GLY A 296 12.28 -6.70 -11.01
C GLY A 296 11.30 -7.71 -11.62
N LEU A 297 10.17 -7.95 -10.94
CA LEU A 297 9.11 -8.82 -11.48
C LEU A 297 8.44 -8.24 -12.71
N PHE A 298 8.11 -6.95 -12.69
CA PHE A 298 7.50 -6.27 -13.85
C PHE A 298 8.46 -6.17 -15.03
N ASN A 299 9.71 -5.77 -14.80
CA ASN A 299 10.74 -5.77 -15.84
C ASN A 299 10.92 -7.17 -16.46
N GLY A 300 10.90 -8.23 -15.64
CA GLY A 300 10.98 -9.61 -16.13
C GLY A 300 9.76 -10.07 -16.95
N LEU A 301 8.63 -9.37 -16.88
CA LEU A 301 7.47 -9.55 -17.75
C LEU A 301 7.59 -8.75 -19.06
N GLU A 302 8.28 -7.60 -19.04
CA GLU A 302 8.44 -6.69 -20.19
C GLU A 302 9.64 -7.04 -21.09
N GLN A 303 10.77 -7.50 -20.53
CA GLN A 303 12.05 -7.66 -21.24
C GLN A 303 12.10 -8.82 -22.27
N THR A 304 11.02 -9.57 -22.49
CA THR A 304 11.01 -10.67 -23.46
C THR A 304 10.20 -10.39 -24.72
N ASP A 305 9.54 -9.23 -24.83
CA ASP A 305 8.90 -8.83 -26.10
C ASP A 305 9.98 -8.45 -27.16
N ASP A 306 11.21 -8.12 -26.74
CA ASP A 306 12.32 -7.71 -27.62
C ASP A 306 13.28 -8.88 -27.99
N ASP A 307 13.29 -9.98 -27.23
CA ASP A 307 14.26 -11.09 -27.41
C ASP A 307 13.74 -12.21 -28.35
N GLU A 308 12.47 -12.15 -28.80
CA GLU A 308 11.87 -13.11 -29.75
C GLU A 308 11.92 -12.63 -31.23
N GLU A 309 12.50 -11.46 -31.53
CA GLU A 309 12.63 -10.97 -32.92
C GLU A 309 13.85 -11.51 -33.68
N ASP A 310 14.79 -12.20 -33.03
CA ASP A 310 16.04 -12.69 -33.64
C ASP A 310 16.20 -14.22 -33.47
N ASP A 311 15.28 -15.02 -34.00
CA ASP A 311 15.63 -16.31 -34.61
C ASP A 311 14.46 -16.89 -35.44
N SER A 312 14.58 -16.67 -36.75
CA SER A 312 14.01 -17.44 -37.87
C SER A 312 12.96 -18.54 -37.58
N SER A 313 11.70 -18.29 -37.98
CA SER A 313 10.98 -19.19 -38.90
C SER A 313 9.75 -18.50 -39.47
N GLU A 314 9.78 -18.19 -40.77
CA GLU A 314 8.57 -18.12 -41.59
C GLU A 314 7.88 -19.50 -41.51
N GLU A 315 6.82 -19.67 -40.72
CA GLU A 315 5.90 -20.79 -40.89
C GLU A 315 4.53 -20.57 -40.19
N ASN A 316 3.48 -20.58 -41.00
CA ASN A 316 2.04 -20.80 -40.71
C ASN A 316 1.23 -19.69 -40.00
N SER A 317 0.66 -18.83 -40.84
CA SER A 317 -0.37 -17.82 -40.54
C SER A 317 -1.78 -18.38 -40.25
N ASP A 318 -1.89 -19.48 -39.48
CA ASP A 318 -3.18 -20.10 -39.12
C ASP A 318 -3.31 -20.37 -37.59
N GLU A 319 -2.45 -19.80 -36.74
CA GLU A 319 -2.69 -19.84 -35.29
C GLU A 319 -3.90 -18.94 -34.93
N ASP A 320 -4.86 -19.52 -34.19
CA ASP A 320 -6.00 -18.77 -33.65
C ASP A 320 -5.45 -17.63 -32.77
N PRO A 321 -5.71 -16.36 -33.12
CA PRO A 321 -5.21 -15.22 -32.35
C PRO A 321 -5.80 -15.17 -30.93
N LEU A 322 -6.86 -15.93 -30.65
CA LEU A 322 -7.48 -16.01 -29.35
C LEU A 322 -6.88 -17.14 -28.51
N ARG A 323 -5.89 -16.80 -27.68
CA ARG A 323 -5.34 -17.74 -26.68
C ARG A 323 -6.24 -17.80 -25.45
N THR A 324 -6.41 -19.00 -24.90
CA THR A 324 -7.25 -19.24 -23.71
C THR A 324 -6.45 -19.82 -22.55
N PHE A 325 -6.67 -19.27 -21.36
CA PHE A 325 -6.03 -19.64 -20.12
C PHE A 325 -7.07 -19.91 -19.04
N TYR A 326 -6.72 -20.71 -18.04
CA TYR A 326 -7.62 -21.16 -17.00
C TYR A 326 -7.04 -20.93 -15.62
N ARG A 327 -7.92 -20.63 -14.66
CA ARG A 327 -7.58 -20.59 -13.24
C ARG A 327 -8.73 -21.12 -12.40
N GLY A 328 -8.49 -22.25 -11.74
CA GLY A 328 -9.36 -22.77 -10.70
C GLY A 328 -9.11 -22.10 -9.36
N GLN A 329 -10.17 -21.76 -8.64
CA GLN A 329 -10.09 -21.42 -7.22
C GLN A 329 -11.42 -21.57 -6.50
N ILE A 330 -11.35 -21.75 -5.19
CA ILE A 330 -12.50 -21.62 -4.30
C ILE A 330 -12.70 -20.14 -3.96
N MET A 331 -13.93 -19.66 -4.07
CA MET A 331 -14.31 -18.30 -3.69
C MET A 331 -15.47 -18.31 -2.68
N SER A 332 -15.60 -17.26 -1.87
CA SER A 332 -16.73 -17.16 -0.96
C SER A 332 -18.04 -16.87 -1.71
N ARG A 333 -19.15 -17.38 -1.20
CA ARG A 333 -20.49 -17.11 -1.77
C ARG A 333 -20.80 -15.62 -1.82
N PHE A 334 -20.34 -14.85 -0.84
CA PHE A 334 -20.42 -13.39 -0.81
C PHE A 334 -19.68 -12.75 -1.99
N ALA A 335 -18.40 -13.12 -2.20
CA ALA A 335 -17.60 -12.59 -3.30
C ALA A 335 -18.19 -12.96 -4.67
N PHE A 336 -18.70 -14.18 -4.83
CA PHE A 336 -19.38 -14.63 -6.05
C PHE A 336 -20.67 -13.86 -6.32
N ASN A 337 -21.51 -13.65 -5.30
CA ASN A 337 -22.74 -12.87 -5.46
C ASN A 337 -22.45 -11.41 -5.84
N LYS A 338 -21.37 -10.83 -5.31
CA LYS A 338 -20.89 -9.51 -5.71
C LYS A 338 -20.49 -9.53 -7.19
N PHE A 339 -19.75 -10.56 -7.60
CA PHE A 339 -19.33 -10.80 -8.97
C PHE A 339 -20.51 -10.85 -9.97
N GLN A 340 -21.56 -11.61 -9.65
CA GLN A 340 -22.76 -11.70 -10.51
C GLN A 340 -23.53 -10.38 -10.62
N LYS A 341 -23.49 -9.55 -9.58
CA LYS A 341 -24.15 -8.24 -9.56
C LYS A 341 -23.31 -7.12 -10.18
N ASN A 342 -22.13 -7.43 -10.71
CA ASN A 342 -21.23 -6.43 -11.28
C ASN A 342 -21.87 -5.78 -12.53
N LYS A 343 -22.29 -4.52 -12.39
CA LYS A 343 -22.95 -3.77 -13.47
C LYS A 343 -21.98 -3.29 -14.54
N THR A 344 -20.70 -3.08 -14.22
CA THR A 344 -19.71 -2.63 -15.21
C THR A 344 -19.19 -3.75 -16.08
N ARG A 345 -19.40 -5.00 -15.65
CA ARG A 345 -18.80 -6.20 -16.24
C ARG A 345 -17.27 -6.15 -16.29
N GLN A 346 -16.61 -5.24 -15.57
CA GLN A 346 -15.15 -5.15 -15.53
C GLN A 346 -14.61 -5.49 -14.15
N ILE A 347 -13.50 -6.23 -14.13
CA ILE A 347 -12.80 -6.63 -12.92
C ILE A 347 -11.29 -6.48 -13.08
N THR A 348 -10.59 -6.43 -11.96
CA THR A 348 -9.13 -6.55 -11.91
C THR A 348 -8.72 -7.42 -10.73
N PHE A 349 -7.50 -7.93 -10.78
CA PHE A 349 -6.88 -8.64 -9.67
C PHE A 349 -5.81 -7.75 -9.04
N SER A 350 -5.85 -7.62 -7.72
CA SER A 350 -4.86 -6.82 -6.98
C SER A 350 -3.52 -7.52 -6.81
N LYS A 351 -3.38 -8.76 -7.29
CA LYS A 351 -2.17 -9.58 -7.20
C LYS A 351 -1.87 -10.21 -8.56
N PHE A 352 -0.66 -10.73 -8.70
CA PHE A 352 -0.30 -11.61 -9.82
C PHE A 352 -1.28 -12.78 -9.94
N LEU A 353 -1.79 -12.98 -11.16
CA LEU A 353 -2.75 -14.01 -11.48
C LEU A 353 -2.05 -15.13 -12.25
N TRP A 354 -1.78 -16.22 -11.54
CA TRP A 354 -1.27 -17.45 -12.14
C TRP A 354 -2.42 -18.20 -12.81
N THR A 355 -2.19 -18.58 -14.05
CA THR A 355 -3.13 -19.29 -14.91
C THR A 355 -2.38 -20.39 -15.64
N THR A 356 -3.11 -21.38 -16.15
CA THR A 356 -2.57 -22.52 -16.88
C THR A 356 -3.33 -22.67 -18.20
N THR A 357 -2.71 -23.19 -19.26
CA THR A 357 -3.45 -23.60 -20.47
C THR A 357 -4.24 -24.89 -20.25
N ASP A 358 -3.90 -25.68 -19.22
CA ASP A 358 -4.55 -26.95 -18.92
C ASP A 358 -5.84 -26.76 -18.09
N TYR A 359 -6.98 -27.05 -18.72
CA TYR A 359 -8.28 -27.01 -18.08
C TYR A 359 -8.40 -27.99 -16.91
N ASP A 360 -7.80 -29.18 -17.00
CA ASP A 360 -7.94 -30.20 -15.95
C ASP A 360 -7.17 -29.80 -14.68
N THR A 361 -5.98 -29.22 -14.84
CA THR A 361 -5.25 -28.57 -13.75
C THR A 361 -6.07 -27.44 -13.10
N ALA A 362 -6.78 -26.63 -13.89
CA ALA A 362 -7.68 -25.62 -13.33
C ALA A 362 -8.87 -26.25 -12.58
N VAL A 363 -9.48 -27.32 -13.10
CA VAL A 363 -10.56 -28.04 -12.38
C VAL A 363 -10.06 -28.58 -11.05
N TYR A 364 -8.87 -29.21 -11.03
CA TYR A 364 -8.23 -29.70 -9.81
C TYR A 364 -8.05 -28.57 -8.78
N ASN A 365 -7.54 -27.41 -9.21
CA ASN A 365 -7.32 -26.23 -8.36
C ASN A 365 -8.61 -25.56 -7.86
N ALA A 366 -9.74 -25.73 -8.56
CA ALA A 366 -11.04 -25.25 -8.10
C ALA A 366 -11.58 -26.06 -6.89
N GLY A 367 -10.94 -27.20 -6.58
CA GLY A 367 -11.20 -28.06 -5.42
C GLY A 367 -12.18 -29.20 -5.73
N GLU A 368 -11.84 -30.42 -5.29
CA GLU A 368 -12.76 -31.57 -5.36
C GLU A 368 -14.04 -31.32 -4.54
N PHE A 369 -15.16 -31.66 -5.15
CA PHE A 369 -16.54 -31.27 -4.82
C PHE A 369 -17.04 -31.61 -3.40
N ASP A 370 -16.32 -32.41 -2.62
CA ASP A 370 -16.77 -32.91 -1.31
C ASP A 370 -16.25 -32.12 -0.11
N ARG A 371 -15.37 -31.12 -0.32
CA ARG A 371 -14.79 -30.32 0.77
C ARG A 371 -15.33 -28.89 0.88
N THR A 372 -16.25 -28.47 0.02
CA THR A 372 -16.76 -27.09 0.05
C THR A 372 -17.83 -26.95 1.14
N SER A 373 -17.53 -26.13 2.15
CA SER A 373 -18.54 -25.65 3.11
C SER A 373 -19.67 -24.89 2.39
N CYS A 374 -20.85 -24.75 3.02
CA CYS A 374 -22.02 -24.08 2.43
C CYS A 374 -21.77 -22.63 1.95
N ASN A 375 -20.67 -22.00 2.39
CA ASN A 375 -20.28 -20.63 2.04
C ASN A 375 -19.15 -20.54 1.01
N GLN A 376 -18.74 -21.64 0.41
CA GLN A 376 -17.69 -21.70 -0.61
C GLN A 376 -18.28 -22.13 -1.96
N ILE A 377 -17.75 -21.56 -3.03
CA ILE A 377 -18.15 -21.84 -4.41
C ILE A 377 -16.88 -22.14 -5.21
N PRO A 378 -16.79 -23.31 -5.86
CA PRO A 378 -15.72 -23.61 -6.79
C PRO A 378 -15.95 -22.83 -8.10
N VAL A 379 -14.92 -22.14 -8.55
CA VAL A 379 -14.95 -21.28 -9.73
C VAL A 379 -13.75 -21.57 -10.62
N ILE A 380 -13.98 -21.60 -11.93
CA ILE A 380 -12.94 -21.56 -12.95
C ILE A 380 -13.06 -20.22 -13.69
N PHE A 381 -11.99 -19.44 -13.68
CA PHE A 381 -11.84 -18.33 -14.61
C PHE A 381 -11.31 -18.88 -15.92
N LYS A 382 -12.08 -18.72 -17.00
CA LYS A 382 -11.62 -18.93 -18.38
C LYS A 382 -11.25 -17.55 -18.93
N ILE A 383 -10.01 -17.33 -19.30
CA ILE A 383 -9.48 -16.03 -19.72
C ILE A 383 -9.08 -16.13 -21.17
N THR A 384 -9.66 -15.31 -22.03
CA THR A 384 -9.30 -15.23 -23.44
C THR A 384 -8.51 -13.95 -23.71
N VAL A 385 -7.41 -14.07 -24.46
CA VAL A 385 -6.54 -12.97 -24.85
C VAL A 385 -6.39 -12.99 -26.36
N ASP A 386 -6.57 -11.84 -26.99
CA ASP A 386 -6.39 -11.67 -28.43
C ASP A 386 -4.96 -11.17 -28.67
N THR A 387 -4.07 -12.04 -29.15
CA THR A 387 -2.65 -11.73 -29.33
C THR A 387 -2.40 -10.71 -30.43
N ASN A 388 -3.39 -10.41 -31.28
CA ASN A 388 -3.26 -9.35 -32.28
C ASN A 388 -3.45 -7.95 -31.69
N LEU A 389 -3.90 -7.84 -30.43
CA LEU A 389 -4.14 -6.57 -29.78
C LEU A 389 -2.96 -6.15 -28.92
N SER A 390 -2.59 -4.87 -29.01
CA SER A 390 -1.65 -4.27 -28.07
C SER A 390 -2.36 -3.97 -26.75
N TYR A 391 -1.80 -4.49 -25.66
CA TYR A 391 -2.32 -4.30 -24.31
C TYR A 391 -1.47 -3.30 -23.53
N PRO A 392 -2.08 -2.48 -22.65
CA PRO A 392 -1.38 -1.51 -21.82
C PRO A 392 -0.55 -2.13 -20.68
N THR A 393 -0.58 -3.46 -20.53
CA THR A 393 0.18 -4.15 -19.50
C THR A 393 0.62 -5.51 -20.05
N SER A 394 1.93 -5.75 -20.10
CA SER A 394 2.51 -7.00 -20.59
C SER A 394 2.20 -8.16 -19.65
N PHE A 395 1.94 -9.35 -20.21
CA PHE A 395 1.78 -10.61 -19.47
C PHE A 395 2.70 -11.64 -20.12
N ARG A 396 3.11 -12.67 -19.37
CA ARG A 396 4.16 -13.59 -19.84
C ARG A 396 3.74 -15.06 -19.76
N GLN A 397 4.05 -15.81 -20.81
CA GLN A 397 4.07 -17.27 -20.81
C GLN A 397 5.35 -17.77 -20.15
N VAL A 398 5.23 -18.68 -19.18
CA VAL A 398 6.37 -19.20 -18.43
C VAL A 398 6.66 -20.62 -18.89
N GLU A 399 7.66 -20.77 -19.76
CA GLU A 399 8.26 -22.08 -20.06
C GLU A 399 9.33 -22.40 -19.01
N ARG A 400 9.23 -23.55 -18.35
CA ARG A 400 10.12 -23.91 -17.24
C ARG A 400 11.11 -25.02 -17.58
N ALA A 401 12.38 -24.73 -17.33
CA ALA A 401 13.40 -25.74 -17.05
C ALA A 401 13.11 -26.43 -15.70
N SER A 402 12.56 -27.64 -15.79
CA SER A 402 12.60 -28.80 -14.88
C SER A 402 12.80 -28.54 -13.37
N LEU A 403 11.73 -28.71 -12.58
CA LEU A 403 11.75 -29.31 -11.22
C LEU A 403 10.33 -29.59 -10.67
N PHE A 404 9.27 -29.03 -11.27
CA PHE A 404 7.86 -29.44 -11.06
C PHE A 404 7.13 -29.51 -12.43
N PRO A 405 6.51 -30.65 -12.79
CA PRO A 405 6.05 -30.93 -14.16
C PRO A 405 4.58 -30.51 -14.38
N LEU A 406 4.29 -29.21 -14.37
CA LEU A 406 3.03 -28.69 -14.89
C LEU A 406 3.38 -27.63 -15.92
N ASN A 407 3.15 -27.98 -17.19
CA ASN A 407 3.52 -27.21 -18.36
C ASN A 407 2.56 -26.02 -18.53
N ASP A 408 3.04 -24.90 -19.08
CA ASP A 408 2.25 -23.81 -19.66
C ASP A 408 1.50 -22.88 -18.69
N ASP A 409 2.16 -22.44 -17.62
CA ASP A 409 1.61 -21.40 -16.74
C ASP A 409 1.83 -19.98 -17.34
N ILE A 410 0.77 -19.19 -17.41
CA ILE A 410 0.80 -17.76 -17.76
C ILE A 410 0.55 -16.91 -16.52
N VAL A 411 1.33 -15.85 -16.35
CA VAL A 411 1.19 -14.91 -15.24
C VAL A 411 0.72 -13.56 -15.75
N PHE A 412 -0.49 -13.15 -15.33
CA PHE A 412 -0.94 -11.77 -15.52
C PHE A 412 -0.49 -10.91 -14.34
N PRO A 413 0.12 -9.75 -14.58
CA PRO A 413 0.47 -8.82 -13.51
C PRO A 413 -0.76 -8.25 -12.79
N PRO A 414 -0.59 -7.73 -11.57
CA PRO A 414 -1.63 -6.93 -10.95
C PRO A 414 -1.92 -5.71 -11.82
N ASN A 415 -3.18 -5.26 -11.85
CA ASN A 415 -3.74 -4.19 -12.70
C ASN A 415 -4.25 -4.58 -14.08
N CYS A 416 -4.06 -5.83 -14.54
CA CYS A 416 -4.78 -6.29 -15.73
C CYS A 416 -6.28 -6.13 -15.52
N VAL A 417 -6.94 -5.56 -16.53
CA VAL A 417 -8.39 -5.35 -16.55
C VAL A 417 -9.01 -6.43 -17.41
N PHE A 418 -10.03 -7.08 -16.87
CA PHE A 418 -10.75 -8.14 -17.55
C PHE A 418 -12.24 -7.78 -17.69
N ASP A 419 -12.76 -7.95 -18.89
CA ASP A 419 -14.19 -7.87 -19.17
C ASP A 419 -14.83 -9.24 -18.92
N ILE A 420 -15.93 -9.27 -18.18
CA ILE A 420 -16.75 -10.45 -17.93
C ILE A 420 -17.63 -10.66 -19.16
N VAL A 421 -17.32 -11.72 -19.90
CA VAL A 421 -18.05 -12.13 -21.09
C VAL A 421 -19.30 -12.90 -20.68
N THR A 422 -19.13 -14.00 -19.94
CA THR A 422 -20.24 -14.83 -19.43
C THR A 422 -19.94 -15.39 -18.04
N ILE A 423 -21.01 -15.77 -17.34
CA ILE A 423 -20.94 -16.52 -16.09
C ILE A 423 -21.92 -17.68 -16.22
N GLU A 424 -21.39 -18.89 -16.25
CA GLU A 424 -22.15 -20.10 -16.56
C GLU A 424 -21.92 -21.14 -15.47
N LYS A 425 -22.96 -21.92 -15.18
CA LYS A 425 -22.86 -23.03 -14.24
C LYS A 425 -22.75 -24.33 -15.02
N CYS A 426 -21.58 -24.96 -14.94
CA CYS A 426 -21.33 -26.25 -15.55
C CYS A 426 -21.27 -27.31 -14.44
N SER A 427 -22.35 -28.08 -14.31
CA SER A 427 -22.52 -29.06 -13.22
C SER A 427 -22.43 -28.40 -11.83
N LYS A 428 -21.36 -28.65 -11.08
CA LYS A 428 -21.11 -28.12 -9.74
C LYS A 428 -20.08 -26.98 -9.70
N ILE A 429 -19.44 -26.64 -10.83
CA ILE A 429 -18.47 -25.53 -10.95
C ILE A 429 -19.11 -24.36 -11.69
N TRP A 430 -18.76 -23.14 -11.27
CA TRP A 430 -19.06 -21.95 -12.06
C TRP A 430 -17.89 -21.60 -12.96
N ILE A 431 -18.14 -21.48 -14.26
CA ILE A 431 -17.18 -20.98 -15.24
C ILE A 431 -17.47 -19.51 -15.46
N ILE A 432 -16.46 -18.69 -15.22
CA ILE A 432 -16.50 -17.25 -15.44
C ILE A 432 -15.59 -16.97 -16.63
N HIS A 433 -16.18 -16.62 -17.77
CA HIS A 433 -15.44 -16.25 -18.96
C HIS A 433 -15.07 -14.77 -18.90
N LEU A 434 -13.77 -14.52 -18.98
CA LEU A 434 -13.12 -13.23 -18.99
C LEU A 434 -12.41 -13.01 -20.33
N SER A 435 -12.41 -11.79 -20.83
CA SER A 435 -11.49 -11.35 -21.89
C SER A 435 -10.54 -10.28 -21.35
N LEU A 436 -9.25 -10.35 -21.69
CA LEU A 436 -8.31 -9.29 -21.34
C LEU A 436 -8.69 -8.01 -22.09
N SER A 437 -8.84 -6.91 -21.36
CA SER A 437 -9.28 -5.64 -21.91
C SER A 437 -8.10 -4.85 -22.46
N THR A 438 -8.23 -4.35 -23.69
CA THR A 438 -7.31 -3.36 -24.28
C THR A 438 -7.62 -1.94 -23.84
N GLN A 439 -8.77 -1.72 -23.19
CA GLN A 439 -9.24 -0.40 -22.86
C GLN A 439 -8.56 0.16 -21.60
N GLU A 440 -7.63 1.09 -21.81
CA GLU A 440 -7.38 2.19 -20.87
C GLU A 440 -8.49 3.26 -20.90
N ASN A 441 -9.58 3.05 -21.64
CA ASN A 441 -10.69 4.00 -21.82
C ASN A 441 -11.56 4.25 -20.57
N ASP A 442 -11.08 3.90 -19.39
CA ASP A 442 -11.63 4.53 -18.20
C ASP A 442 -11.18 5.98 -18.16
N GLU A 443 -12.08 6.90 -18.53
CA GLU A 443 -11.92 8.35 -18.38
C GLU A 443 -11.32 8.71 -17.00
N LYS A 444 -11.64 7.95 -15.95
CA LYS A 444 -11.09 8.15 -14.61
C LYS A 444 -9.62 7.75 -14.51
N TRP A 445 -9.18 6.67 -15.16
CA TRP A 445 -7.77 6.29 -15.21
C TRP A 445 -6.97 7.27 -16.06
N LYS A 446 -7.48 7.67 -17.23
CA LYS A 446 -6.85 8.71 -18.05
C LYS A 446 -6.70 10.02 -17.30
N MET A 447 -7.77 10.49 -16.67
CA MET A 447 -7.73 11.71 -15.85
C MET A 447 -6.73 11.61 -14.68
N LEU A 448 -6.61 10.44 -14.03
CA LEU A 448 -5.67 10.22 -12.92
C LEU A 448 -4.21 10.02 -13.37
N SER A 449 -3.98 9.48 -14.58
CA SER A 449 -2.65 9.20 -15.11
C SER A 449 -2.06 10.34 -15.95
N GLU A 450 -2.88 11.19 -16.56
CA GLU A 450 -2.42 12.38 -17.32
C GLU A 450 -1.78 13.46 -16.42
N HIS A 451 -1.94 13.35 -15.09
CA HIS A 451 -1.46 14.30 -14.09
C HIS A 451 -0.34 13.73 -13.19
N VAL A 452 0.22 12.58 -13.59
CA VAL A 452 1.28 11.77 -12.95
C VAL A 452 2.34 11.45 -14.01
#